data_AF-X1KCB1-F1
#
_entry.id   AF-X1KCB1-F1
#
_cell.length_a   1.000
_cell.length_b   1.000
_cell.length_c   1.000
_cell.angle_alpha   90.00
_cell.angle_beta   90.00
_cell.angle_gamma   90.00
#
_symmetry.space_group_name_H-M   'P 1'
#
loop_
_entity.id
_entity.type
_entity.pdbx_description
1 polymer ?
#
loop_
_entity_poly.entity_id
_entity_poly.type
_entity_poly.pdbx_seq_one_letter_code
_entity_poly.pdbx_strand_id
1 'polypeptide(L)'
;MNYFFREKKLGKDIFITLRVPNPTVEKDEAKILLETLESIPRSFDAAKLFYRDDISPIFEVILPMTTSPKSLDRVYRYYCDFVVGKQNKPIRKGDITIAEWTGEFRPKVINVIPLFEDMEHILDAHRMTKEYLKNKNIEHQRVFLARSDPAMNYGLVSAVLLNKIALQRLQKLSEDIGVKIYPIVGVGSAPFRGNLRP
;
A
#
# COMPACT_ATOMS: atom_id res chain seq x y z
N MET A 1 -3.38 -11.43 -33.02
CA MET A 1 -2.23 -11.20 -32.10
C MET A 1 -2.82 -10.74 -30.78
N ASN A 2 -2.78 -11.58 -29.76
CA ASN A 2 -3.40 -11.26 -28.48
C ASN A 2 -2.43 -10.40 -27.66
N TYR A 3 -2.83 -9.18 -27.34
CA TYR A 3 -2.04 -8.29 -26.51
C TYR A 3 -2.36 -8.59 -25.03
N PHE A 4 -1.34 -9.00 -24.28
CA PHE A 4 -1.46 -9.44 -22.88
C PHE A 4 -2.39 -8.55 -22.03
N PHE A 5 -2.17 -7.23 -22.05
CA PHE A 5 -2.96 -6.29 -21.26
C PHE A 5 -4.40 -6.11 -21.74
N ARG A 6 -4.75 -6.46 -22.98
CA ARG A 6 -6.16 -6.48 -23.41
C ARG A 6 -6.93 -7.64 -22.78
N GLU A 7 -6.26 -8.75 -22.48
CA GLU A 7 -6.86 -9.93 -21.85
C GLU A 7 -6.76 -9.91 -20.32
N LYS A 8 -5.70 -9.29 -19.79
CA LYS A 8 -5.42 -9.19 -18.35
C LYS A 8 -5.46 -7.74 -17.91
N LYS A 9 -6.60 -7.30 -17.38
CA LYS A 9 -6.83 -5.92 -16.98
C LYS A 9 -6.11 -5.59 -15.68
N LEU A 10 -5.43 -4.45 -15.68
CA LEU A 10 -4.81 -3.87 -14.48
C LEU A 10 -5.89 -3.40 -13.50
N GLY A 11 -5.68 -3.68 -12.21
CA GLY A 11 -6.63 -3.37 -11.14
C GLY A 11 -7.76 -4.38 -10.96
N LYS A 12 -7.86 -5.39 -11.85
CA LYS A 12 -8.87 -6.47 -11.78
C LYS A 12 -8.25 -7.87 -11.85
N ASP A 13 -7.55 -8.17 -12.93
CA ASP A 13 -6.94 -9.49 -13.16
C ASP A 13 -5.48 -9.53 -12.69
N ILE A 14 -4.79 -8.39 -12.81
CA ILE A 14 -3.42 -8.19 -12.37
C ILE A 14 -3.35 -6.88 -11.58
N PHE A 15 -2.55 -6.87 -10.51
CA PHE A 15 -2.44 -5.74 -9.61
C PHE A 15 -1.07 -5.08 -9.71
N ILE A 16 -1.06 -3.75 -9.79
CA ILE A 16 0.15 -2.94 -9.64
C ILE A 16 0.12 -2.35 -8.24
N THR A 17 1.12 -2.70 -7.43
CA THR A 17 1.29 -2.19 -6.07
C THR A 17 2.63 -1.48 -5.97
N LEU A 18 2.62 -0.16 -5.77
CA LEU A 18 3.84 0.65 -5.73
C LEU A 18 4.48 0.57 -4.34
N ARG A 19 5.80 0.31 -4.27
CA ARG A 19 6.57 0.56 -3.02
C ARG A 19 7.00 2.02 -3.05
N VAL A 20 6.51 2.81 -2.10
CA VAL A 20 6.86 4.23 -1.94
C VAL A 20 8.02 4.37 -0.96
N PRO A 21 8.80 5.46 -1.01
CA PRO A 21 9.79 5.72 0.03
C PRO A 21 9.11 6.11 1.35
N ASN A 22 9.75 5.77 2.46
CA ASN A 22 9.33 6.18 3.79
C ASN A 22 10.04 7.48 4.19
N PRO A 23 9.37 8.65 4.19
CA PRO A 23 10.02 9.95 4.40
C PRO A 23 10.60 10.14 5.81
N THR A 24 10.25 9.27 6.76
CA THR A 24 10.83 9.31 8.12
C THR A 24 12.23 8.70 8.16
N VAL A 25 12.52 7.77 7.23
CA VAL A 25 13.78 7.03 7.17
C VAL A 25 14.60 7.45 5.94
N GLU A 26 13.96 7.47 4.77
CA GLU A 26 14.54 7.80 3.46
C GLU A 26 14.36 9.30 3.16
N LYS A 27 15.05 10.16 3.92
CA LYS A 27 14.87 11.62 3.86
C LYS A 27 15.22 12.22 2.49
N ASP A 28 16.24 11.69 1.83
CA ASP A 28 16.70 12.18 0.53
C ASP A 28 15.69 11.88 -0.59
N GLU A 29 14.88 10.84 -0.43
CA GLU A 29 13.84 10.41 -1.37
C GLU A 29 12.43 10.83 -0.93
N ALA A 30 12.30 11.58 0.17
CA ALA A 30 11.00 11.90 0.77
C ALA A 30 10.03 12.59 -0.20
N LYS A 31 10.52 13.35 -1.18
CA LYS A 31 9.69 14.01 -2.19
C LYS A 31 9.19 13.05 -3.28
N ILE A 32 9.90 11.96 -3.53
CA ILE A 32 9.49 10.92 -4.47
C ILE A 32 8.18 10.27 -4.00
N LEU A 33 7.92 10.19 -2.68
CA LEU A 33 6.60 9.78 -2.16
C LEU A 33 5.48 10.63 -2.76
N LEU A 34 5.64 11.96 -2.75
CA LEU A 34 4.60 12.88 -3.20
C LEU A 34 4.37 12.73 -4.70
N GLU A 35 5.46 12.69 -5.48
CA GLU A 35 5.41 12.45 -6.93
C GLU A 35 4.74 11.12 -7.28
N THR A 36 5.05 10.07 -6.52
CA THR A 36 4.48 8.74 -6.73
C THR A 36 2.97 8.75 -6.48
N LEU A 37 2.53 9.35 -5.37
CA LEU A 37 1.09 9.46 -5.05
C LEU A 37 0.34 10.34 -6.07
N GLU A 38 0.94 11.43 -6.51
CA GLU A 38 0.41 12.32 -7.55
C GLU A 38 0.33 11.66 -8.94
N SER A 39 1.13 10.61 -9.18
CA SER A 39 1.10 9.86 -10.43
C SER A 39 -0.11 8.91 -10.56
N ILE A 40 -0.78 8.58 -9.46
CA ILE A 40 -1.87 7.59 -9.44
C ILE A 40 -3.08 8.06 -10.28
N PRO A 41 -3.62 9.29 -10.12
CA PRO A 41 -4.71 9.79 -10.98
C PRO A 41 -4.38 9.78 -12.46
N ARG A 42 -3.17 10.20 -12.84
CA ARG A 42 -2.71 10.13 -14.23
C ARG A 42 -2.68 8.69 -14.76
N SER A 43 -2.31 7.73 -13.91
CA SER A 43 -2.32 6.31 -14.27
C SER A 43 -3.74 5.79 -14.46
N PHE A 44 -4.70 6.27 -13.67
CA PHE A 44 -6.13 6.02 -13.90
C PHE A 44 -6.60 6.56 -15.26
N ASP A 45 -6.26 7.80 -15.62
CA ASP A 45 -6.68 8.37 -16.91
C ASP A 45 -6.17 7.56 -18.09
N ALA A 46 -4.90 7.12 -18.03
CA ALA A 46 -4.31 6.27 -19.05
C ALA A 46 -5.02 4.91 -19.15
N ALA A 47 -5.34 4.28 -18.02
CA ALA A 47 -6.07 3.02 -17.98
C ALA A 47 -7.51 3.18 -18.51
N LYS A 48 -8.23 4.23 -18.09
CA LYS A 48 -9.58 4.54 -18.55
C LYS A 48 -9.63 4.78 -20.06
N LEU A 49 -8.65 5.49 -20.61
CA LEU A 49 -8.54 5.70 -22.06
C LEU A 49 -8.32 4.38 -22.81
N PHE A 50 -7.50 3.49 -22.26
CA PHE A 50 -7.14 2.22 -22.88
C PHE A 50 -8.24 1.15 -22.76
N TYR A 51 -8.85 1.00 -21.58
CA TYR A 51 -9.82 -0.05 -21.26
C TYR A 51 -11.28 0.37 -21.42
N ARG A 52 -11.56 1.68 -21.45
CA ARG A 52 -12.91 2.27 -21.49
C ARG A 52 -13.79 1.85 -20.31
N ASP A 53 -13.19 1.70 -19.13
CA ASP A 53 -13.86 1.46 -17.86
C ASP A 53 -13.27 2.35 -16.74
N ASP A 54 -13.87 2.33 -15.56
CA ASP A 54 -13.47 3.13 -14.40
C ASP A 54 -12.65 2.32 -13.37
N ILE A 55 -11.99 1.25 -13.79
CA ILE A 55 -11.16 0.44 -12.89
C ILE A 55 -9.83 1.16 -12.69
N SER A 56 -9.50 1.47 -11.42
CA SER A 56 -8.19 2.05 -11.09
C SER A 56 -7.08 0.99 -11.16
N PRO A 57 -6.05 1.20 -11.98
CA PRO A 57 -4.97 0.22 -12.13
C PRO A 57 -4.08 0.14 -10.89
N ILE A 58 -4.05 1.21 -10.08
CA ILE A 58 -3.29 1.35 -8.85
C ILE A 58 -4.25 1.89 -7.79
N PHE A 59 -4.43 1.11 -6.72
CA PHE A 59 -5.26 1.49 -5.56
C PHE A 59 -4.60 1.09 -4.24
N GLU A 60 -3.38 0.56 -4.30
CA GLU A 60 -2.58 0.11 -3.15
C GLU A 60 -1.14 0.59 -3.27
N VAL A 61 -0.57 1.03 -2.14
CA VAL A 61 0.85 1.38 -2.02
C VAL A 61 1.46 0.71 -0.81
N ILE A 62 2.74 0.33 -0.87
CA ILE A 62 3.50 -0.28 0.22
C ILE A 62 4.42 0.78 0.85
N LEU A 63 4.31 0.97 2.17
CA LEU A 63 5.23 1.79 2.95
C LEU A 63 6.27 0.89 3.65
N PRO A 64 7.56 0.95 3.27
CA PRO A 64 8.63 0.18 3.92
C PRO A 64 9.00 0.74 5.29
N MET A 65 9.76 -0.04 6.06
CA MET A 65 10.31 0.35 7.36
C MET A 65 9.23 0.95 8.27
N THR A 66 8.04 0.34 8.29
CA THR A 66 6.90 0.89 9.01
C THR A 66 7.07 0.65 10.51
N THR A 67 7.29 1.75 11.24
CA THR A 67 7.46 1.73 12.72
C THR A 67 6.35 2.46 13.47
N SER A 68 5.36 3.04 12.77
CA SER A 68 4.24 3.73 13.43
C SER A 68 2.95 3.69 12.62
N PRO A 69 1.78 3.45 13.24
CA PRO A 69 0.48 3.64 12.59
C PRO A 69 0.28 5.06 12.03
N LYS A 70 0.91 6.06 12.66
CA LYS A 70 0.84 7.45 12.22
C LYS A 70 1.54 7.68 10.89
N SER A 71 2.59 6.93 10.55
CA SER A 71 3.26 7.08 9.24
C SER A 71 2.35 6.57 8.12
N LEU A 72 1.66 5.44 8.32
CA LEU A 72 0.65 4.93 7.40
C LEU A 72 -0.50 5.93 7.22
N ASP A 73 -1.03 6.48 8.32
CA ASP A 73 -2.12 7.43 8.27
C ASP A 73 -1.73 8.72 7.53
N ARG A 74 -0.50 9.21 7.70
CA ARG A 74 0.00 10.38 6.94
C ARG A 74 0.00 10.14 5.44
N VAL A 75 0.44 8.97 4.97
CA VAL A 75 0.42 8.62 3.54
C VAL A 75 -1.02 8.57 3.02
N TYR A 76 -1.92 7.90 3.76
CA TYR A 76 -3.34 7.81 3.43
C TYR A 76 -4.00 9.18 3.35
N ARG A 77 -3.82 10.01 4.38
CA ARG A 77 -4.37 11.38 4.49
C ARG A 77 -3.78 12.29 3.43
N TYR A 78 -2.48 12.21 3.16
CA TYR A 78 -1.87 12.99 2.10
C TYR A 78 -2.54 12.71 0.75
N TYR A 79 -2.74 11.43 0.41
CA TYR A 79 -3.43 11.07 -0.81
C TYR A 79 -4.88 11.58 -0.84
N CYS A 80 -5.68 11.27 0.19
CA CYS A 80 -7.11 11.61 0.19
C CYS A 80 -7.35 13.12 0.27
N ASP A 81 -6.65 13.82 1.16
CA ASP A 81 -6.94 15.21 1.50
C ASP A 81 -6.19 16.19 0.57
N PHE A 82 -5.02 15.82 0.06
CA PHE A 82 -4.19 16.71 -0.77
C PHE A 82 -4.16 16.31 -2.24
N VAL A 83 -3.88 15.05 -2.57
CA VAL A 83 -3.84 14.61 -3.99
C VAL A 83 -5.26 14.61 -4.57
N VAL A 84 -6.19 13.93 -3.91
CA VAL A 84 -7.59 13.85 -4.35
C VAL A 84 -8.33 15.12 -3.91
N GLY A 85 -8.15 15.58 -2.68
CA GLY A 85 -8.90 16.71 -2.13
C GLY A 85 -8.67 18.05 -2.85
N LYS A 86 -7.49 18.26 -3.47
CA LYS A 86 -7.25 19.49 -4.26
C LYS A 86 -8.18 19.64 -5.45
N GLN A 87 -8.77 18.55 -5.95
CA GLN A 87 -9.68 18.61 -7.10
C GLN A 87 -10.86 19.58 -6.87
N ASN A 88 -11.27 19.77 -5.61
CA ASN A 88 -12.38 20.64 -5.21
C ASN A 88 -11.96 22.10 -4.99
N LYS A 89 -10.66 22.42 -5.10
CA LYS A 89 -10.19 23.79 -4.93
C LYS A 89 -10.36 24.56 -6.25
N PRO A 90 -10.85 25.81 -6.20
CA PRO A 90 -10.89 26.65 -7.38
C PRO A 90 -9.47 27.10 -7.76
N ILE A 91 -9.20 27.30 -9.06
CA ILE A 91 -7.89 27.78 -9.54
C ILE A 91 -7.53 29.13 -8.92
N ARG A 92 -8.54 29.99 -8.78
CA ARG A 92 -8.53 31.22 -8.00
C ARG A 92 -9.94 31.49 -7.48
N LYS A 93 -10.09 32.40 -6.52
CA LYS A 93 -11.40 32.71 -5.93
C LYS A 93 -12.44 33.07 -7.01
N GLY A 94 -13.55 32.31 -7.07
CA GLY A 94 -14.64 32.53 -8.03
C GLY A 94 -14.43 31.91 -9.42
N ASP A 95 -13.42 31.08 -9.60
CA ASP A 95 -13.11 30.38 -10.86
C ASP A 95 -13.53 28.90 -10.81
N ILE A 96 -13.36 28.19 -11.92
CA ILE A 96 -13.54 26.74 -12.00
C ILE A 96 -12.61 26.00 -11.02
N THR A 97 -13.04 24.82 -10.61
CA THR A 97 -12.27 23.87 -9.81
C THR A 97 -11.17 23.20 -10.62
N ILE A 98 -10.17 22.67 -9.93
CA ILE A 98 -9.11 21.86 -10.55
C ILE A 98 -9.72 20.66 -11.30
N ALA A 99 -10.78 20.04 -10.76
CA ALA A 99 -11.46 18.92 -11.40
C ALA A 99 -12.16 19.32 -12.71
N GLU A 100 -12.82 20.48 -12.76
CA GLU A 100 -13.46 20.98 -13.98
C GLU A 100 -12.43 21.28 -15.08
N TRP A 101 -11.22 21.68 -14.70
CA TRP A 101 -10.14 21.94 -15.66
C TRP A 101 -9.42 20.67 -16.13
N THR A 102 -9.13 19.74 -15.21
CA THR A 102 -8.19 18.62 -15.46
C THR A 102 -8.82 17.24 -15.43
N GLY A 103 -10.09 17.15 -15.06
CA GLY A 103 -10.79 15.88 -14.81
C GLY A 103 -10.78 15.48 -13.34
N GLU A 104 -11.61 14.49 -12.99
CA GLU A 104 -11.69 13.97 -11.63
C GLU A 104 -10.44 13.17 -11.23
N PHE A 105 -10.02 13.32 -9.98
CA PHE A 105 -8.94 12.54 -9.42
C PHE A 105 -9.49 11.20 -8.94
N ARG A 106 -8.92 10.09 -9.44
CA ARG A 106 -9.33 8.71 -9.15
C ARG A 106 -8.11 7.80 -8.93
N PRO A 107 -8.19 6.75 -8.09
CA PRO A 107 -9.29 6.46 -7.17
C PRO A 107 -9.44 7.55 -6.10
N LYS A 108 -10.59 7.61 -5.42
CA LYS A 108 -10.81 8.63 -4.36
C LYS A 108 -10.03 8.31 -3.08
N VAL A 109 -9.67 7.04 -2.89
CA VAL A 109 -8.91 6.53 -1.76
C VAL A 109 -7.92 5.48 -2.24
N ILE A 110 -6.87 5.25 -1.46
CA ILE A 110 -5.93 4.14 -1.62
C ILE A 110 -5.79 3.38 -0.31
N ASN A 111 -5.38 2.12 -0.39
CA ASN A 111 -4.98 1.33 0.77
C ASN A 111 -3.45 1.42 0.95
N VAL A 112 -3.00 1.73 2.16
CA VAL A 112 -1.57 1.75 2.50
C VAL A 112 -1.22 0.44 3.18
N ILE A 113 -0.33 -0.32 2.56
CA ILE A 113 0.15 -1.62 3.02
C ILE A 113 1.41 -1.38 3.86
N PRO A 114 1.38 -1.63 5.18
CA PRO A 114 2.60 -1.58 5.97
C PRO A 114 3.53 -2.73 5.60
N LEU A 115 4.80 -2.44 5.42
CA LEU A 115 5.87 -3.43 5.42
C LEU A 115 6.67 -3.34 6.72
N PHE A 116 6.59 -4.41 7.52
CA PHE A 116 7.30 -4.57 8.79
C PHE A 116 8.57 -5.40 8.57
N GLU A 117 9.71 -4.84 8.96
CA GLU A 117 11.05 -5.38 8.62
C GLU A 117 11.88 -5.83 9.84
N ASP A 118 11.59 -5.34 11.04
CA ASP A 118 12.30 -5.71 12.28
C ASP A 118 11.45 -6.52 13.26
N MET A 119 12.11 -7.11 14.26
CA MET A 119 11.50 -8.03 15.21
C MET A 119 10.33 -7.42 15.99
N GLU A 120 10.51 -6.22 16.53
CA GLU A 120 9.54 -5.56 17.40
C GLU A 120 8.25 -5.30 16.63
N HIS A 121 8.38 -4.67 15.46
CA HIS A 121 7.22 -4.27 14.66
C HIS A 121 6.57 -5.45 13.94
N ILE A 122 7.30 -6.53 13.60
CA ILE A 122 6.68 -7.77 13.10
C ILE A 122 5.79 -8.41 14.18
N LEU A 123 6.29 -8.49 15.43
CA LEU A 123 5.50 -9.05 16.53
C LEU A 123 4.28 -8.19 16.90
N ASP A 124 4.39 -6.88 16.75
CA ASP A 124 3.32 -5.92 17.04
C ASP A 124 2.47 -5.53 15.81
N ALA A 125 2.72 -6.13 14.64
CA ALA A 125 2.05 -5.82 13.38
C ALA A 125 0.52 -5.75 13.50
N HIS A 126 -0.08 -6.67 14.26
CA HIS A 126 -1.52 -6.68 14.55
C HIS A 126 -2.00 -5.41 15.29
N ARG A 127 -1.32 -4.95 16.35
CA ARG A 127 -1.76 -3.74 17.06
C ARG A 127 -1.56 -2.49 16.21
N MET A 128 -0.43 -2.42 15.50
CA MET A 128 -0.15 -1.31 14.60
C MET A 128 -1.19 -1.21 13.47
N THR A 129 -1.54 -2.35 12.88
CA THR A 129 -2.59 -2.43 11.87
C THR A 129 -3.93 -2.04 12.47
N LYS A 130 -4.31 -2.57 13.64
CA LYS A 130 -5.55 -2.21 14.33
C LYS A 130 -5.67 -0.71 14.56
N GLU A 131 -4.60 -0.08 15.03
CA GLU A 131 -4.56 1.37 15.27
C GLU A 131 -4.72 2.16 13.98
N TYR A 132 -4.00 1.77 12.92
CA TYR A 132 -4.11 2.42 11.61
C TYR A 132 -5.52 2.31 11.03
N LEU A 133 -6.19 1.18 11.24
CA LEU A 133 -7.54 0.94 10.72
C LEU A 133 -8.65 1.66 11.50
N LYS A 134 -8.35 2.29 12.63
CA LYS A 134 -9.34 3.09 13.36
C LYS A 134 -9.92 4.16 12.44
N ASN A 135 -11.26 4.24 12.43
CA ASN A 135 -12.04 5.21 11.66
C ASN A 135 -11.92 5.07 10.13
N LYS A 136 -11.51 3.91 9.61
CA LYS A 136 -11.50 3.60 8.18
C LYS A 136 -12.59 2.58 7.88
N ASN A 137 -13.41 2.88 6.87
CA ASN A 137 -14.39 1.92 6.36
C ASN A 137 -13.78 1.19 5.15
N ILE A 138 -13.16 0.05 5.40
CA ILE A 138 -12.51 -0.77 4.37
C ILE A 138 -12.96 -2.23 4.48
N GLU A 139 -13.09 -2.90 3.35
CA GLU A 139 -13.47 -4.31 3.32
C GLU A 139 -12.30 -5.26 3.61
N HIS A 140 -11.09 -4.81 3.27
CA HIS A 140 -9.87 -5.59 3.46
C HIS A 140 -8.64 -4.71 3.65
N GLN A 141 -7.62 -5.27 4.30
CA GLN A 141 -6.31 -4.68 4.49
C GLN A 141 -5.23 -5.72 4.15
N ARG A 142 -4.20 -5.32 3.41
CA ARG A 142 -2.99 -6.13 3.23
C ARG A 142 -1.92 -5.73 4.23
N VAL A 143 -1.13 -6.69 4.70
CA VAL A 143 0.00 -6.46 5.62
C VAL A 143 1.21 -7.21 5.10
N PHE A 144 2.34 -6.53 4.92
CA PHE A 144 3.54 -7.11 4.38
C PHE A 144 4.55 -7.37 5.51
N LEU A 145 4.96 -8.62 5.66
CA LEU A 145 5.97 -9.06 6.63
C LEU A 145 7.26 -9.43 5.88
N ALA A 146 8.37 -8.80 6.24
CA ALA A 146 9.67 -9.19 5.72
C ALA A 146 10.13 -10.52 6.35
N ARG A 147 10.83 -11.31 5.55
CA ARG A 147 11.57 -12.49 6.06
C ARG A 147 13.08 -12.33 5.91
N SER A 148 13.53 -11.65 4.86
CA SER A 148 14.96 -11.52 4.56
C SER A 148 15.69 -10.70 5.63
N ASP A 149 15.18 -9.52 5.99
CA ASP A 149 15.79 -8.63 6.99
C ASP A 149 15.83 -9.28 8.39
N PRO A 150 14.73 -9.90 8.90
CA PRO A 150 14.80 -10.63 10.16
C PRO A 150 15.75 -11.83 10.13
N ALA A 151 15.86 -12.53 8.99
CA ALA A 151 16.79 -13.65 8.89
C ALA A 151 18.23 -13.17 9.03
N MET A 152 18.58 -12.09 8.32
CA MET A 152 19.90 -11.48 8.37
C MET A 152 20.26 -10.97 9.77
N ASN A 153 19.31 -10.33 10.46
CA ASN A 153 19.56 -9.68 11.74
C ASN A 153 19.42 -10.61 12.95
N TYR A 154 18.58 -11.65 12.88
CA TYR A 154 18.20 -12.48 14.03
C TYR A 154 18.28 -13.99 13.79
N GLY A 155 18.70 -14.41 12.59
CA GLY A 155 18.80 -15.81 12.20
C GLY A 155 17.52 -16.39 11.58
N LEU A 156 17.70 -17.45 10.79
CA LEU A 156 16.63 -18.09 10.01
C LEU A 156 15.46 -18.58 10.86
N VAL A 157 15.75 -19.29 11.97
CA VAL A 157 14.72 -19.87 12.84
C VAL A 157 13.86 -18.76 13.46
N SER A 158 14.50 -17.72 13.99
CA SER A 158 13.83 -16.53 14.53
C SER A 158 12.92 -15.89 13.48
N ALA A 159 13.42 -15.64 12.28
CA ALA A 159 12.64 -15.02 11.20
C ALA A 159 11.37 -15.81 10.83
N VAL A 160 11.44 -17.15 10.83
CA VAL A 160 10.30 -18.02 10.57
C VAL A 160 9.28 -17.96 11.72
N LEU A 161 9.74 -18.00 12.96
CA LEU A 161 8.87 -17.91 14.14
C LEU A 161 8.17 -16.55 14.24
N LEU A 162 8.90 -15.46 13.99
CA LEU A 162 8.34 -14.10 13.98
C LEU A 162 7.18 -13.98 12.99
N ASN A 163 7.39 -14.44 11.75
CA ASN A 163 6.35 -14.44 10.73
C ASN A 163 5.14 -15.30 11.13
N LYS A 164 5.36 -16.51 11.66
CA LYS A 164 4.26 -17.40 12.10
C LYS A 164 3.42 -16.76 13.21
N ILE A 165 4.06 -16.14 14.21
CA ILE A 165 3.37 -15.43 15.30
C ILE A 165 2.59 -14.23 14.76
N ALA A 166 3.21 -13.43 13.88
CA ALA A 166 2.57 -12.28 13.26
C ALA A 166 1.33 -12.68 12.44
N LEU A 167 1.43 -13.73 11.62
CA LEU A 167 0.32 -14.27 10.83
C LEU A 167 -0.85 -14.73 11.72
N GLN A 168 -0.57 -15.48 12.79
CA GLN A 168 -1.61 -15.90 13.74
C GLN A 168 -2.31 -14.70 14.39
N ARG A 169 -1.56 -13.69 14.82
CA ARG A 169 -2.12 -12.49 15.46
C ARG A 169 -2.91 -11.61 14.48
N LEU A 170 -2.47 -11.52 13.23
CA LEU A 170 -3.19 -10.82 12.16
C LEU A 170 -4.50 -11.54 11.79
N GLN A 171 -4.51 -12.87 11.77
CA GLN A 171 -5.73 -13.64 11.59
C GLN A 171 -6.74 -13.34 12.70
N LYS A 172 -6.31 -13.42 13.97
CA LYS A 172 -7.17 -13.09 15.11
C LYS A 172 -7.69 -11.66 15.05
N LEU A 173 -6.83 -10.70 14.68
CA LEU A 173 -7.27 -9.33 14.47
C LEU A 173 -8.36 -9.21 13.41
N SER A 174 -8.21 -9.93 12.29
CA SER A 174 -9.19 -9.94 11.19
C SER A 174 -10.57 -10.39 11.68
N GLU A 175 -10.60 -11.43 12.50
CA GLU A 175 -11.80 -11.95 13.17
C GLU A 175 -12.38 -10.92 14.15
N ASP A 176 -11.54 -10.30 14.99
CA ASP A 176 -11.95 -9.36 16.04
C ASP A 176 -12.58 -8.06 15.49
N ILE A 177 -12.12 -7.56 14.34
CA ILE A 177 -12.59 -6.28 13.77
C ILE A 177 -13.49 -6.44 12.53
N GLY A 178 -13.68 -7.66 12.04
CA GLY A 178 -14.50 -7.94 10.86
C GLY A 178 -13.94 -7.45 9.51
N VAL A 179 -12.68 -7.01 9.46
CA VAL A 179 -11.97 -6.59 8.25
C VAL A 179 -11.10 -7.74 7.76
N LYS A 180 -11.17 -8.11 6.48
CA LYS A 180 -10.34 -9.19 5.92
C LYS A 180 -8.87 -8.77 5.88
N ILE A 181 -7.98 -9.53 6.52
CA ILE A 181 -6.54 -9.24 6.48
C ILE A 181 -5.84 -10.25 5.57
N TYR A 182 -5.18 -9.73 4.52
CA TYR A 182 -4.46 -10.54 3.54
C TYR A 182 -2.94 -10.30 3.66
N PRO A 183 -2.22 -11.15 4.42
CA PRO A 183 -0.79 -10.96 4.61
C PRO A 183 0.02 -11.29 3.36
N ILE A 184 1.13 -10.59 3.17
CA ILE A 184 2.17 -10.82 2.16
C ILE A 184 3.44 -11.20 2.92
N VAL A 185 4.14 -12.26 2.50
CA VAL A 185 5.42 -12.65 3.11
C VAL A 185 6.54 -12.49 2.10
N GLY A 186 7.54 -11.68 2.45
CA GLY A 186 8.65 -11.32 1.56
C GLY A 186 9.74 -12.37 1.58
N VAL A 187 9.67 -13.30 0.63
CA VAL A 187 10.56 -14.45 0.55
C VAL A 187 11.42 -14.45 -0.70
N GLY A 188 12.69 -14.81 -0.56
CA GLY A 188 13.62 -15.05 -1.68
C GLY A 188 13.90 -16.54 -1.89
N SER A 189 14.51 -16.88 -3.03
CA SER A 189 14.80 -18.27 -3.40
C SER A 189 15.98 -18.89 -2.66
N ALA A 190 16.88 -18.09 -2.07
CA ALA A 190 17.94 -18.62 -1.21
C ALA A 190 17.36 -19.21 0.09
N PRO A 191 17.89 -20.32 0.64
CA PRO A 191 17.33 -20.96 1.83
C PRO A 191 17.16 -19.99 3.02
N PHE A 192 18.15 -19.14 3.22
CA PHE A 192 18.15 -18.12 4.27
C PHE A 192 17.09 -17.02 4.08
N ARG A 193 16.66 -16.75 2.85
CA ARG A 193 15.71 -15.67 2.53
C ARG A 193 14.28 -16.13 2.33
N GLY A 194 14.00 -17.43 2.34
CA GLY A 194 12.69 -17.90 1.91
C GLY A 194 12.63 -19.36 1.52
N ASN A 195 13.66 -19.81 0.79
CA ASN A 195 13.64 -21.04 0.02
C ASN A 195 12.42 -21.17 -0.91
N LEU A 196 11.86 -20.04 -1.40
CA LEU A 196 10.72 -20.09 -2.32
C LEU A 196 11.22 -20.45 -3.72
N ARG A 197 10.92 -21.68 -4.15
CA ARG A 197 11.30 -22.26 -5.44
C ARG A 197 10.12 -23.06 -6.01
N PRO A 198 10.00 -23.19 -7.35
CA PRO A 198 8.96 -23.99 -8.00
C PRO A 198 8.98 -25.47 -7.60
#